data_AF-A0A257M303-F1
#
_entry.id   AF-A0A257M303-F1
#
_cell.length_a   1.000
_cell.length_b   1.000
_cell.length_c   1.000
_cell.angle_alpha   90.00
_cell.angle_beta   90.00
_cell.angle_gamma   90.00
#
_symmetry.space_group_name_H-M   'P 1'
#
loop_
_entity.id
_entity.type
_entity.pdbx_description
1 polymer ?
#
loop_
_entity_poly.entity_id
_entity_poly.type
_entity_poly.pdbx_seq_one_letter_code
_entity_poly.pdbx_strand_id
1 'polypeptide(L)'
;SMAAGFRYTDTTNGFRAYSRRLLEDPRIGVFRPVFDRYQLHYHLAIQAAALRFRVIETPVSRVYPASGKVPTKIKGFGGLFAVMGQLIDTCRGKYDVES
;
A
#
# COMPACT_ATOMS: atom_id res chain seq x y z
N SER A 1 -1.86 -10.12 7.56
CA SER A 1 -0.55 -9.70 7.07
C SER A 1 0.34 -9.38 8.25
N MET A 2 1.54 -9.97 8.28
CA MET A 2 2.40 -9.96 9.48
C MET A 2 2.84 -8.55 9.87
N ALA A 3 3.26 -7.71 8.91
CA ALA A 3 3.75 -6.36 9.20
C ALA A 3 2.67 -5.40 9.73
N ALA A 4 1.41 -5.59 9.32
CA ALA A 4 0.32 -4.69 9.70
C ALA A 4 -0.46 -5.14 10.95
N GLY A 5 -0.26 -6.38 11.42
CA GLY A 5 -1.12 -6.97 12.46
C GLY A 5 -2.60 -7.16 12.06
N PHE A 6 -2.96 -6.88 10.80
CA PHE A 6 -4.29 -7.04 10.23
C PHE A 6 -4.26 -8.00 9.04
N ARG A 7 -5.25 -8.90 8.95
CA ARG A 7 -5.35 -9.87 7.85
C ARG A 7 -6.05 -9.25 6.64
N TYR A 8 -5.26 -8.68 5.74
CA TYR A 8 -5.73 -8.28 4.42
C TYR A 8 -5.94 -9.50 3.51
N THR A 9 -7.04 -9.50 2.76
CA THR A 9 -7.33 -10.48 1.71
C THR A 9 -6.65 -10.11 0.38
N ASP A 10 -6.48 -8.83 0.09
CA ASP A 10 -5.69 -8.33 -1.05
C ASP A 10 -4.88 -7.08 -0.67
N THR A 11 -3.56 -7.21 -0.65
CA THR A 11 -2.61 -6.11 -0.35
C THR A 11 -2.17 -5.33 -1.59
N THR A 12 -2.51 -5.79 -2.80
CA THR A 12 -2.02 -5.26 -4.08
C THR A 12 -3.04 -4.36 -4.79
N ASN A 13 -4.30 -4.40 -4.35
CA ASN A 13 -5.33 -3.56 -4.92
C ASN A 13 -5.21 -2.09 -4.47
N GLY A 14 -5.08 -1.18 -5.43
CA GLY A 14 -5.04 0.26 -5.21
C GLY A 14 -6.42 0.92 -5.07
N PHE A 15 -7.52 0.19 -5.28
CA PHE A 15 -8.86 0.71 -5.02
C PHE A 15 -9.10 0.81 -3.51
N ARG A 16 -8.83 2.00 -2.95
CA ARG A 16 -8.86 2.27 -1.51
C ARG A 16 -9.42 3.66 -1.23
N ALA A 17 -10.03 3.81 -0.07
CA ALA A 17 -10.47 5.08 0.47
C ALA A 17 -9.81 5.31 1.84
N TYR A 18 -9.42 6.54 2.10
CA TYR A 18 -8.78 6.95 3.36
C TYR A 18 -9.56 8.11 3.97
N SER A 19 -9.77 8.07 5.28
CA SER A 19 -10.38 9.20 5.98
C SER A 19 -9.42 10.39 6.05
N ARG A 20 -9.98 11.61 6.07
CA ARG A 20 -9.21 12.84 6.28
C ARG A 20 -8.32 12.76 7.53
N ARG A 21 -8.89 12.28 8.65
CA ARG A 21 -8.18 12.09 9.92
C ARG A 21 -6.91 11.23 9.78
N LEU A 22 -6.96 10.19 8.95
CA LEU A 22 -5.81 9.33 8.69
C LEU A 22 -4.77 10.06 7.85
N LEU A 23 -5.19 10.71 6.75
CA LEU A 23 -4.27 11.40 5.85
C LEU A 23 -3.56 12.60 6.50
N GLU A 24 -4.22 13.25 7.45
CA GLU A 24 -3.67 14.38 8.22
C GLU A 24 -2.93 13.94 9.48
N ASP A 25 -2.91 12.66 9.84
CA ASP A 25 -2.24 12.21 11.07
C ASP A 25 -0.71 12.37 10.92
N PRO A 26 -0.06 13.20 11.77
CA PRO A 26 1.36 13.49 11.65
C PRO A 26 2.23 12.25 11.87
N ARG A 27 1.73 11.21 12.56
CA ARG A 27 2.45 9.95 12.77
C ARG A 27 2.50 9.08 11.50
N ILE A 28 1.62 9.35 10.54
CA ILE A 28 1.64 8.69 9.22
C ILE A 28 2.51 9.49 8.25
N GLY A 29 2.44 10.82 8.30
CA GLY A 29 3.35 11.70 7.54
C GLY A 29 3.24 11.53 6.02
N VAL A 30 2.02 11.42 5.50
CA VAL A 30 1.73 11.09 4.07
C VAL A 30 2.37 12.05 3.08
N PHE A 31 2.46 13.35 3.41
CA PHE A 31 2.89 14.39 2.48
C PHE A 31 4.41 14.62 2.45
N ARG A 32 5.20 13.73 3.04
CA ARG A 32 6.66 13.82 3.01
C ARG A 32 7.19 13.44 1.61
N PRO A 33 8.28 14.06 1.13
CA PRO A 33 8.84 13.81 -0.20
C PRO A 33 9.62 12.48 -0.34
N VAL A 34 9.39 11.50 0.54
CA VAL A 34 10.08 10.20 0.55
C VAL A 34 9.34 9.12 -0.23
N PHE A 35 8.11 9.40 -0.65
CA PHE A 35 7.25 8.48 -1.36
C PHE A 35 7.25 8.81 -2.86
N ASP A 36 7.84 7.94 -3.69
CA ASP A 36 7.96 8.17 -5.13
C ASP A 36 7.30 7.08 -6.00
N ARG A 37 6.89 5.95 -5.40
CA ARG A 37 6.31 4.76 -6.04
C ARG A 37 5.32 4.06 -5.08
N TYR A 38 5.35 2.72 -4.98
CA TYR A 38 4.39 1.91 -4.22
C TYR A 38 4.59 1.99 -2.71
N GLN A 39 5.61 2.68 -2.23
CA GLN A 39 5.91 2.79 -0.80
C GLN A 39 4.73 3.41 -0.04
N LEU A 40 4.12 4.48 -0.58
CA LEU A 40 2.99 5.13 0.09
C LEU A 40 1.80 4.18 0.27
N HIS A 41 1.53 3.36 -0.75
CA HIS A 41 0.45 2.38 -0.73
C HIS A 41 0.63 1.37 0.42
N TYR A 42 1.84 0.81 0.55
CA TYR A 42 2.15 -0.12 1.63
C TYR A 42 2.19 0.57 2.99
N HIS A 43 2.77 1.77 3.04
CA HIS A 43 2.91 2.57 4.27
C HIS A 43 1.55 2.86 4.88
N LEU A 44 0.60 3.35 4.08
CA LEU A 44 -0.76 3.61 4.52
C LEU A 44 -1.45 2.35 5.04
N ALA A 45 -1.29 1.20 4.39
CA ALA A 45 -1.92 -0.05 4.83
C ALA A 45 -1.33 -0.58 6.15
N ILE A 46 -0.02 -0.45 6.35
CA ILE A 46 0.66 -0.86 7.59
C ILE A 46 0.30 0.12 8.72
N GLN A 47 0.51 1.42 8.51
CA GLN A 47 0.30 2.44 9.54
C GLN A 47 -1.17 2.58 9.95
N ALA A 48 -2.13 2.43 9.03
CA ALA A 48 -3.54 2.44 9.39
C ALA A 48 -3.87 1.36 10.43
N ALA A 49 -3.37 0.14 10.22
CA ALA A 49 -3.61 -0.96 11.14
C ALA A 49 -2.78 -0.83 12.42
N ALA A 50 -1.51 -0.46 12.31
CA ALA A 50 -0.60 -0.28 13.45
C ALA A 50 -1.08 0.81 14.42
N LEU A 51 -1.53 1.95 13.90
CA LEU A 51 -2.08 3.07 14.69
C LEU A 51 -3.56 2.86 15.08
N ARG A 52 -4.11 1.65 14.89
CA ARG A 52 -5.45 1.24 15.30
C ARG A 52 -6.57 2.08 14.67
N PHE A 53 -6.39 2.58 13.45
CA PHE A 53 -7.50 3.11 12.67
C PHE A 53 -8.47 1.97 12.32
N ARG A 54 -9.74 2.33 12.06
CA ARG A 54 -10.72 1.38 11.55
C ARG A 54 -10.34 0.96 10.13
N VAL A 55 -9.99 -0.30 9.96
CA VAL A 55 -9.68 -0.93 8.65
C VAL A 55 -10.79 -1.92 8.32
N ILE A 56 -11.34 -1.82 7.10
CA ILE A 56 -12.34 -2.75 6.55
C ILE A 56 -11.97 -3.09 5.11
N GLU A 57 -12.44 -4.24 4.62
CA GLU A 57 -12.32 -4.64 3.21
C GLU A 57 -13.71 -4.68 2.57
N THR A 58 -13.83 -4.08 1.39
CA THR A 58 -15.04 -4.17 0.56
C THR A 58 -14.71 -5.04 -0.65
N PRO A 59 -15.46 -6.12 -0.92
CA PRO A 59 -15.22 -6.96 -2.08
C PRO A 59 -15.31 -6.16 -3.38
N VAL A 60 -14.35 -6.36 -4.27
CA VAL A 60 -14.33 -5.72 -5.59
C VAL A 60 -13.91 -6.71 -6.66
N SER A 61 -14.44 -6.54 -7.87
CA SER A 61 -14.08 -7.33 -9.04
C SER A 61 -13.22 -6.50 -9.98
N ARG A 62 -12.07 -7.06 -10.38
CA ARG A 62 -11.25 -6.48 -11.44
C ARG A 62 -11.56 -7.20 -12.76
N VAL A 63 -12.21 -6.52 -13.68
CA VAL A 63 -12.62 -7.08 -14.98
C VAL A 63 -11.68 -6.53 -16.05
N TYR A 64 -11.03 -7.42 -16.80
CA TYR A 64 -10.23 -7.09 -17.96
C TYR A 64 -10.98 -7.45 -19.25
N PRO A 65 -10.69 -6.79 -20.39
CA PRO A 65 -11.27 -7.17 -21.67
C PRO A 65 -11.00 -8.65 -22.00
N ALA A 66 -11.97 -9.31 -22.64
CA ALA A 66 -11.87 -10.73 -23.00
C ALA A 66 -10.79 -11.01 -24.06
N SER A 67 -10.39 -10.00 -24.82
CA SER A 67 -9.34 -10.08 -25.84
C SER A 67 -8.36 -8.91 -25.73
N GLY A 68 -7.13 -9.13 -26.17
CA GLY A 68 -6.03 -8.16 -26.11
C GLY A 68 -5.06 -8.40 -24.94
N LYS A 69 -4.02 -7.57 -24.87
CA LYS A 69 -3.02 -7.66 -23.80
C LYS A 69 -3.59 -7.06 -22.52
N VAL A 70 -3.52 -7.81 -21.42
CA VAL A 70 -3.84 -7.28 -20.09
C VAL A 70 -2.90 -6.10 -19.79
N PRO A 71 -3.42 -4.89 -19.56
CA PRO A 71 -2.59 -3.74 -19.28
C PRO A 71 -1.98 -3.88 -17.88
N THR A 72 -0.72 -4.29 -17.82
CA THR A 72 0.07 -4.27 -16.58
C THR A 72 0.97 -3.06 -16.54
N LYS A 73 0.92 -2.33 -15.42
CA LYS A 73 1.87 -1.24 -15.12
C LYS A 73 3.27 -1.78 -14.78
N ILE A 74 3.37 -3.06 -14.42
CA ILE A 74 4.63 -3.74 -14.07
C ILE A 74 5.07 -4.56 -15.29
N LYS A 75 6.19 -4.17 -15.91
CA LYS A 75 6.77 -4.86 -17.06
C LYS A 75 8.00 -5.67 -16.64
N GLY A 76 8.00 -6.96 -16.98
CA GLY A 76 9.13 -7.87 -16.73
C GLY A 76 9.41 -8.18 -15.25
N PHE A 77 10.42 -9.03 -15.02
CA PHE A 77 10.81 -9.47 -13.68
C PHE A 77 11.42 -8.34 -12.84
N GLY A 78 12.16 -7.41 -13.45
CA GLY A 78 12.79 -6.29 -12.74
C GLY A 78 11.79 -5.37 -12.03
N GLY A 79 10.65 -5.09 -12.67
CA GLY A 79 9.58 -4.30 -12.05
C GLY A 79 8.95 -5.00 -10.83
N LEU A 80 8.79 -6.32 -10.89
CA LEU A 80 8.28 -7.10 -9.76
C LEU A 80 9.25 -7.09 -8.59
N PHE A 81 10.54 -7.30 -8.84
CA PHE A 81 11.58 -7.23 -7.79
C PHE A 81 11.66 -5.84 -7.15
N ALA A 82 11.52 -4.76 -7.93
CA ALA A 82 11.50 -3.40 -7.41
C ALA A 82 10.32 -3.16 -6.46
N VAL A 83 9.12 -3.67 -6.79
CA VAL A 83 7.94 -3.59 -5.93
C VAL A 83 8.12 -4.41 -4.65
N MET A 84 8.67 -5.62 -4.76
CA MET A 84 8.97 -6.46 -3.59
C MET A 84 10.00 -5.80 -2.66
N GLY A 85 11.03 -5.17 -3.21
CA GLY A 85 12.00 -4.39 -2.42
C GLY A 85 11.33 -3.25 -1.65
N GLN A 86 10.45 -2.48 -2.32
CA GLN A 86 9.67 -1.42 -1.67
C GLN A 86 8.76 -1.95 -0.55
N LEU A 87 8.13 -3.11 -0.77
CA LEU A 87 7.32 -3.76 0.25
C LEU A 87 8.16 -4.14 1.48
N ILE A 88 9.33 -4.76 1.26
CA ILE A 88 10.25 -5.14 2.35
C ILE A 88 10.71 -3.90 3.12
N ASP A 89 11.15 -2.85 2.40
CA ASP A 89 11.57 -1.59 3.00
C ASP A 89 10.47 -0.97 3.86
N THR A 90 9.22 -1.00 3.38
CA THR A 90 8.07 -0.49 4.13
C THR A 90 7.77 -1.36 5.36
N CYS A 91 7.80 -2.68 5.22
CA CYS A 91 7.63 -3.61 6.35
C CYS A 91 8.70 -3.45 7.44
N ARG A 92 9.89 -2.96 7.08
CA ARG A 92 10.99 -2.67 8.01
C ARG A 92 10.89 -1.27 8.65
N GLY A 93 9.85 -0.50 8.36
CA GLY A 93 9.64 0.84 8.92
C GLY A 93 10.54 1.92 8.30
N LYS A 94 11.16 1.68 7.13
CA LYS A 94 12.06 2.66 6.49
C LYS A 94 11.39 4.01 6.19
N TYR A 95 10.07 4.01 6.06
CA TYR A 95 9.28 5.19 5.77
C TYR A 95 8.45 5.65 6.98
N ASP A 96 8.74 5.17 8.19
CA ASP A 96 8.06 5.70 9.37
C ASP A 96 8.52 7.13 9.66
N VAL A 97 7.71 7.87 10.40
CA VAL A 97 8.11 9.18 10.92
C VAL A 97 9.07 8.88 12.06
N GLU A 98 10.35 9.26 11.91
CA GLU A 98 11.32 9.17 12.98
C GLU A 98 10.73 9.83 14.25
N SER A 99 10.82 9.11 15.37
CA SER A 99 10.42 9.64 16.69
C SER A 99 11.45 10.65 17.17
#